data_AF-A0A952M4W3-F1
#
_entry.id   AF-A0A952M4W3-F1
#
_cell.length_a   1.000
_cell.length_b   1.000
_cell.length_c   1.000
_cell.angle_alpha   90.00
_cell.angle_beta   90.00
_cell.angle_gamma   90.00
#
_symmetry.space_group_name_H-M   'P 1'
#
loop_
_entity.id
_entity.type
_entity.pdbx_description
1 polymer ?
#
loop_
_entity_poly.entity_id
_entity_poly.type
_entity_poly.pdbx_seq_one_letter_code
_entity_poly.pdbx_strand_id
1 'polypeptide(L)'
;RTADDVGEDIQRFRNMGIRHIVALRGDATESGTSASDSSEPVCQYASDLVKLLKRHDDMSISVAAYPEIHPDAAHAEADLEALQHKLELGSDRAITQFFYEPDVFLAFRDRAEAAGISQPIVPGILPIHNIEKVINFSERCGTHVPAGLIDEFRVWHHDEEATRELALAHGLAMCETLKQNGVDHFHFYTLNQSTLAYEIAKAMVGERVGSAVAA
;
A
#
# COMPACT_ATOMS: atom_id res chain seq x y z
N ARG A 1 12.32 17.75 10.51
CA ARG A 1 11.22 17.84 11.50
C ARG A 1 11.78 17.40 12.84
N THR A 2 11.50 18.16 13.90
CA THR A 2 11.92 17.88 15.28
C THR A 2 10.98 16.86 15.97
N ALA A 3 11.40 16.29 17.11
CA ALA A 3 10.57 15.39 17.91
C ALA A 3 9.34 16.11 18.45
N ASP A 4 9.52 17.39 18.78
CA ASP A 4 8.46 18.27 19.23
C ASP A 4 7.46 18.52 18.08
N ASP A 5 7.91 18.78 16.85
CA ASP A 5 7.01 18.96 15.69
C ASP A 5 6.12 17.72 15.48
N VAL A 6 6.70 16.52 15.58
CA VAL A 6 5.97 15.25 15.39
C VAL A 6 4.98 15.03 16.54
N GLY A 7 5.37 15.33 17.79
CA GLY A 7 4.49 15.24 18.95
C GLY A 7 3.31 16.21 18.89
N GLU A 8 3.57 17.45 18.45
CA GLU A 8 2.53 18.47 18.25
C GLU A 8 1.52 18.04 17.17
N ASP A 9 1.99 17.51 16.04
CA ASP A 9 1.12 17.00 14.97
C ASP A 9 0.26 15.81 15.46
N ILE A 10 0.84 14.87 16.24
CA ILE A 10 0.10 13.76 16.84
C ILE A 10 -1.01 14.30 17.76
N GLN A 11 -0.68 15.24 18.65
CA GLN A 11 -1.68 15.80 19.57
C GLN A 11 -2.77 16.57 18.82
N ARG A 12 -2.41 17.30 17.76
CA ARG A 12 -3.36 17.99 16.90
C ARG A 12 -4.31 17.01 16.23
N PHE A 13 -3.82 15.93 15.62
CA PHE A 13 -4.67 14.89 15.03
C PHE A 13 -5.59 14.25 16.07
N ARG A 14 -5.08 13.96 17.27
CA ARG A 14 -5.89 13.45 18.38
C ARG A 14 -7.00 14.42 18.79
N ASN A 15 -6.71 15.72 18.86
CA ASN A 15 -7.70 16.76 19.16
C ASN A 15 -8.77 16.89 18.06
N MET A 16 -8.45 16.53 16.82
CA MET A 16 -9.41 16.46 15.70
C MET A 16 -10.26 15.19 15.69
N GLY A 17 -10.06 14.27 16.65
CA GLY A 17 -10.76 12.98 16.68
C GLY A 17 -10.13 11.89 15.80
N ILE A 18 -8.98 12.14 15.19
CA ILE A 18 -8.25 11.12 14.41
C ILE A 18 -7.62 10.14 15.39
N ARG A 19 -7.89 8.85 15.19
CA ARG A 19 -7.39 7.74 16.03
C ARG A 19 -6.70 6.63 15.26
N HIS A 20 -6.61 6.76 13.92
CA HIS A 20 -5.90 5.80 13.08
C HIS A 20 -4.89 6.54 12.21
N ILE A 21 -3.61 6.19 12.34
CA ILE A 21 -2.51 6.77 11.57
C ILE A 21 -1.79 5.67 10.79
N VAL A 22 -1.38 5.98 9.56
CA VAL A 22 -0.44 5.16 8.79
C VAL A 22 0.96 5.70 9.05
N ALA A 23 1.79 4.95 9.79
CA ALA A 23 3.14 5.35 10.15
C ALA A 23 4.14 4.96 9.04
N LEU A 24 4.75 5.98 8.43
CA LEU A 24 5.69 5.84 7.32
C LEU A 24 6.98 6.60 7.63
N ARG A 25 8.11 6.12 7.10
CA ARG A 25 9.37 6.88 7.10
C ARG A 25 9.27 8.11 6.19
N GLY A 26 8.61 7.91 5.04
CA GLY A 26 8.61 8.85 3.92
C GLY A 26 9.63 8.46 2.84
N ASP A 27 9.43 9.03 1.66
CA ASP A 27 10.32 8.86 0.52
C ASP A 27 11.54 9.77 0.64
N ALA A 28 12.66 9.35 0.07
CA ALA A 28 13.83 10.21 -0.05
C ALA A 28 13.48 11.41 -0.96
N THR A 29 13.81 12.63 -0.51
CA THR A 29 13.62 13.81 -1.34
C THR A 29 14.66 13.82 -2.47
N GLU A 30 14.24 13.90 -3.73
CA GLU A 30 15.14 13.94 -4.89
C GLU A 30 16.03 15.19 -4.95
N SER A 31 15.79 16.19 -4.10
CA SER A 31 16.66 17.33 -3.96
C SER A 31 17.72 17.07 -2.89
N GLY A 32 18.99 17.09 -3.31
CA GLY A 32 20.13 17.48 -2.49
C GLY A 32 20.03 18.93 -2.00
N THR A 33 18.90 19.31 -1.40
CA THR A 33 18.69 20.56 -0.70
C THR A 33 19.43 20.46 0.63
N SER A 34 20.68 20.90 0.55
CA SER A 34 21.51 21.47 1.60
C SER A 34 21.59 20.68 2.91
N ALA A 35 22.79 20.17 3.14
CA ALA A 35 23.40 20.01 4.45
C ALA A 35 23.45 21.34 5.25
N SER A 36 22.29 21.94 5.53
CA SER A 36 22.14 23.13 6.38
C SER A 36 21.25 22.90 7.59
N ASP A 37 20.62 21.74 7.73
CA ASP A 37 20.02 21.32 8.98
C ASP A 37 20.81 20.13 9.53
N SER A 38 21.75 20.44 10.42
CA SER A 38 22.66 19.49 11.08
C SER A 38 21.96 18.68 12.18
N SER A 39 20.63 18.66 12.20
CA SER A 39 19.85 17.86 13.12
C SER A 39 19.61 16.47 12.53
N GLU A 40 20.00 15.43 13.26
CA GLU A 40 19.66 14.04 12.90
C GLU A 40 18.13 13.92 12.74
N PRO A 41 17.65 13.14 11.75
CA PRO A 41 16.23 12.94 11.57
C PRO A 41 15.64 12.28 12.81
N VAL A 42 14.57 12.87 13.33
CA VAL A 42 13.88 12.43 14.55
C VAL A 42 13.29 11.04 14.44
N CYS A 43 12.88 10.65 13.24
CA CYS A 43 12.49 9.28 12.92
C CYS A 43 13.34 8.88 11.73
N GLN A 44 14.36 8.06 11.98
CA GLN A 44 15.18 7.50 10.91
C GLN A 44 14.43 6.38 10.20
N TYR A 45 13.62 5.64 10.96
CA TYR A 45 12.79 4.55 10.46
C TYR A 45 11.33 4.75 10.85
N ALA A 46 10.42 4.09 10.14
CA ALA A 46 9.00 4.10 10.49
C ALA A 46 8.74 3.53 11.90
N SER A 47 9.59 2.61 12.38
CA SER A 47 9.54 2.06 13.74
C SER A 47 9.71 3.12 14.83
N ASP A 48 10.47 4.19 14.57
CA ASP A 48 10.63 5.30 15.51
C ASP A 48 9.30 6.06 15.67
N LEU A 49 8.59 6.29 14.58
CA LEU A 49 7.26 6.91 14.60
C LEU A 49 6.23 6.02 15.29
N VAL A 50 6.29 4.70 15.09
CA VAL A 50 5.43 3.74 15.81
C VAL A 50 5.64 3.86 17.33
N LYS A 51 6.90 3.92 17.80
CA LYS A 51 7.22 4.10 19.23
C LYS A 51 6.65 5.39 19.79
N LEU A 52 6.70 6.48 19.03
CA LEU A 52 6.13 7.77 19.44
C LEU A 52 4.60 7.68 19.55
N LEU A 53 3.95 7.13 18.52
CA LEU A 53 2.49 6.97 18.48
C LEU A 53 1.98 6.07 19.61
N LYS A 54 2.69 4.99 19.95
CA LYS A 54 2.30 4.06 21.02
C LYS A 54 2.46 4.59 22.45
N ARG A 55 2.99 5.80 22.63
CA ARG A 55 2.84 6.52 23.91
C ARG A 55 1.39 6.96 24.17
N HIS A 56 0.54 6.86 23.15
CA HIS A 56 -0.88 7.13 23.21
C HIS A 56 -1.65 5.82 22.99
N ASP A 57 -2.30 5.34 24.04
CA ASP A 57 -3.05 4.08 24.07
C ASP A 57 -4.30 4.07 23.17
N ASP A 58 -4.82 5.26 22.86
CA ASP A 58 -6.00 5.45 22.01
C ASP A 58 -5.71 5.42 20.50
N MET A 59 -4.46 5.19 20.10
CA MET A 59 -4.05 5.22 18.69
C MET A 59 -3.95 3.83 18.06
N SER A 60 -4.67 3.67 16.96
CA SER A 60 -4.46 2.58 16.00
C SER A 60 -3.43 2.97 14.93
N ILE A 61 -2.57 2.04 14.54
CA ILE A 61 -1.40 2.27 13.70
C ILE A 61 -1.37 1.22 12.59
N SER A 62 -1.36 1.66 11.33
CA SER A 62 -0.96 0.84 10.20
C SER A 62 0.49 1.14 9.81
N VAL A 63 1.20 0.14 9.27
CA VAL A 63 2.53 0.33 8.68
C VAL A 63 2.58 -0.22 7.25
N ALA A 64 3.54 0.25 6.45
CA ALA A 64 3.77 -0.31 5.12
C ALA A 64 4.44 -1.69 5.17
N ALA A 65 4.09 -2.56 4.22
CA ALA A 65 4.72 -3.84 3.92
C ALA A 65 5.02 -3.94 2.41
N TYR A 66 6.04 -4.72 2.01
CA TYR A 66 6.50 -4.79 0.62
C TYR A 66 6.57 -6.25 0.18
N PRO A 67 5.56 -6.76 -0.56
CA PRO A 67 5.54 -8.14 -1.03
C PRO A 67 6.77 -8.51 -1.88
N GLU A 68 7.27 -7.53 -2.63
CA GLU A 68 8.39 -7.63 -3.57
C GLU A 68 9.69 -6.96 -3.06
N ILE A 69 9.81 -6.80 -1.73
CA ILE A 69 10.98 -6.21 -1.05
C ILE A 69 11.05 -4.69 -1.24
N HIS A 70 11.26 -3.96 -0.13
CA HIS A 70 11.51 -2.52 -0.19
C HIS A 70 12.82 -2.21 -0.99
N PRO A 71 12.85 -1.22 -1.90
CA PRO A 71 14.04 -0.88 -2.69
C PRO A 71 15.32 -0.61 -1.88
N ASP A 72 15.19 0.07 -0.73
CA ASP A 72 16.28 0.32 0.21
C ASP A 72 16.69 -0.89 1.09
N ALA A 73 16.01 -2.03 1.01
CA ALA A 73 16.32 -3.20 1.83
C ALA A 73 17.46 -4.02 1.22
N ALA A 74 18.31 -4.59 2.08
CA ALA A 74 19.47 -5.38 1.64
C ALA A 74 19.07 -6.70 0.97
N HIS A 75 18.00 -7.34 1.46
CA HIS A 75 17.43 -8.58 0.95
C HIS A 75 16.05 -8.83 1.58
N ALA A 76 15.31 -9.81 1.07
CA ALA A 76 13.95 -10.15 1.51
C ALA A 76 13.83 -10.38 3.03
N GLU A 77 14.79 -11.11 3.62
CA GLU A 77 14.75 -11.39 5.06
C GLU A 77 14.87 -10.11 5.91
N ALA A 78 15.77 -9.20 5.56
CA ALA A 78 15.95 -7.95 6.30
C ALA A 78 14.71 -7.05 6.21
N ASP A 79 14.02 -7.06 5.07
CA ASP A 79 12.77 -6.31 4.91
C ASP A 79 11.63 -6.91 5.74
N LEU A 80 11.59 -8.25 5.85
CA LEU A 80 10.62 -8.94 6.68
C LEU A 80 10.89 -8.72 8.18
N GLU A 81 12.15 -8.79 8.61
CA GLU A 81 12.57 -8.45 9.98
C GLU A 81 12.21 -6.99 10.32
N ALA A 82 12.39 -6.06 9.39
CA ALA A 82 11.98 -4.66 9.58
C ALA A 82 10.46 -4.51 9.72
N LEU A 83 9.67 -5.29 8.96
CA LEU A 83 8.22 -5.35 9.14
C LEU A 83 7.85 -5.90 10.51
N GLN A 84 8.42 -7.06 10.89
CA GLN A 84 8.20 -7.67 12.19
C GLN A 84 8.50 -6.68 13.31
N HIS A 85 9.64 -5.99 13.26
CA HIS A 85 10.02 -5.00 14.25
C HIS A 85 8.98 -3.87 14.39
N LYS A 86 8.45 -3.35 13.27
CA LYS A 86 7.39 -2.32 13.30
C LYS A 86 6.10 -2.85 13.97
N LEU A 87 5.76 -4.12 13.76
CA LEU A 87 4.56 -4.74 14.32
C LEU A 87 4.74 -5.06 15.81
N GLU A 88 5.91 -5.55 16.23
CA GLU A 88 6.26 -5.81 17.64
C GLU A 88 6.24 -4.55 18.50
N LEU A 89 6.57 -3.40 17.92
CA LEU A 89 6.45 -2.09 18.57
C LEU A 89 5.01 -1.63 18.76
N GLY A 90 4.04 -2.41 18.28
CA GLY A 90 2.61 -2.26 18.58
C GLY A 90 1.74 -1.89 17.39
N SER A 91 2.26 -1.83 16.16
CA SER A 91 1.40 -1.55 14.99
C SER A 91 0.31 -2.61 14.86
N ASP A 92 -0.93 -2.19 14.57
CA ASP A 92 -2.09 -3.10 14.61
C ASP A 92 -2.27 -3.89 13.32
N ARG A 93 -1.78 -3.35 12.19
CA ARG A 93 -1.84 -4.01 10.89
C ARG A 93 -0.75 -3.50 9.94
N ALA A 94 -0.50 -4.24 8.88
CA ALA A 94 0.26 -3.78 7.74
C ALA A 94 -0.65 -3.53 6.52
N ILE A 95 -0.26 -2.59 5.66
CA ILE A 95 -0.85 -2.39 4.33
C ILE A 95 0.27 -2.59 3.33
N THR A 96 0.08 -3.47 2.36
CA THR A 96 1.12 -3.76 1.38
C THR A 96 1.22 -2.64 0.34
N GLN A 97 2.42 -2.43 -0.19
CA GLN A 97 2.59 -1.86 -1.53
C GLN A 97 1.73 -2.65 -2.53
N PHE A 98 1.30 -1.99 -3.61
CA PHE A 98 0.57 -2.66 -4.67
C PHE A 98 1.43 -3.71 -5.39
N PHE A 99 0.74 -4.68 -5.97
CA PHE A 99 1.25 -5.80 -6.75
C PHE A 99 0.20 -6.12 -7.83
N TYR A 100 0.59 -6.86 -8.87
CA TYR A 100 -0.29 -7.14 -10.02
C TYR A 100 -0.62 -8.62 -10.19
N GLU A 101 -0.08 -9.48 -9.34
CA GLU A 101 -0.38 -10.92 -9.33
C GLU A 101 -0.73 -11.36 -7.90
N PRO A 102 -1.85 -12.08 -7.69
CA PRO A 102 -2.28 -12.47 -6.34
C PRO A 102 -1.24 -13.35 -5.62
N ASP A 103 -0.51 -14.19 -6.36
CA ASP A 103 0.52 -15.08 -5.84
C ASP A 103 1.66 -14.32 -5.14
N VAL A 104 1.96 -13.10 -5.59
CA VAL A 104 2.98 -12.23 -4.96
C VAL A 104 2.60 -11.91 -3.52
N PHE A 105 1.34 -11.55 -3.29
CA PHE A 105 0.83 -11.29 -1.95
C PHE A 105 0.71 -12.56 -1.12
N LEU A 106 0.17 -13.65 -1.70
CA LEU A 106 -0.03 -14.90 -0.97
C LEU A 106 1.30 -15.48 -0.49
N ALA A 107 2.33 -15.52 -1.36
CA ALA A 107 3.67 -15.96 -0.98
C ALA A 107 4.32 -15.03 0.06
N PHE A 108 4.04 -13.72 0.01
CA PHE A 108 4.51 -12.80 1.04
C PHE A 108 3.82 -13.03 2.40
N ARG A 109 2.50 -13.21 2.40
CA ARG A 109 1.71 -13.50 3.61
C ARG A 109 2.18 -14.78 4.28
N ASP A 110 2.40 -15.84 3.50
CA ASP A 110 2.86 -17.14 4.02
C ASP A 110 4.27 -17.03 4.64
N ARG A 111 5.18 -16.24 4.03
CA ARG A 111 6.49 -15.92 4.62
C ARG A 111 6.36 -15.14 5.93
N ALA A 112 5.48 -14.15 5.96
CA ALA A 112 5.26 -13.33 7.16
C ALA A 112 4.70 -14.18 8.32
N GLU A 113 3.73 -15.05 8.05
CA GLU A 113 3.20 -15.99 9.03
C GLU A 113 4.29 -16.95 9.54
N ALA A 114 5.12 -17.48 8.65
CA ALA A 114 6.25 -18.35 9.01
C ALA A 114 7.30 -17.63 9.89
N ALA A 115 7.45 -16.31 9.74
CA ALA A 115 8.30 -15.46 10.57
C ALA A 115 7.64 -15.04 11.91
N GLY A 116 6.42 -15.49 12.18
CA GLY A 116 5.71 -15.20 13.43
C GLY A 116 4.92 -13.88 13.42
N ILE A 117 4.74 -13.25 12.26
CA ILE A 117 3.85 -12.08 12.12
C ILE A 117 2.40 -12.57 12.14
N SER A 118 1.67 -12.23 13.20
CA SER A 118 0.26 -12.62 13.36
C SER A 118 -0.72 -11.47 13.11
N GLN A 119 -0.23 -10.24 12.96
CA GLN A 119 -1.07 -9.06 12.70
C GLN A 119 -1.63 -9.12 11.27
N PRO A 120 -2.84 -8.57 11.02
CA PRO A 120 -3.40 -8.52 9.68
C PRO A 120 -2.50 -7.80 8.68
N ILE A 121 -2.26 -8.42 7.53
CA ILE A 121 -1.60 -7.82 6.36
C ILE A 121 -2.68 -7.58 5.30
N VAL A 122 -2.98 -6.31 5.04
CA VAL A 122 -4.03 -5.89 4.10
C VAL A 122 -3.40 -5.66 2.73
N PRO A 123 -3.86 -6.34 1.66
CA PRO A 123 -3.36 -6.08 0.32
C PRO A 123 -3.73 -4.68 -0.17
N GLY A 124 -2.71 -3.96 -0.64
CA GLY A 124 -2.86 -2.74 -1.40
C GLY A 124 -3.15 -3.05 -2.87
N ILE A 125 -4.28 -2.57 -3.38
CA ILE A 125 -4.74 -2.80 -4.75
C ILE A 125 -4.69 -1.47 -5.52
N LEU A 126 -3.94 -1.43 -6.61
CA LEU A 126 -3.90 -0.27 -7.52
C LEU A 126 -4.64 -0.62 -8.83
N PRO A 127 -5.85 -0.09 -9.06
CA PRO A 127 -6.52 -0.23 -10.34
C PRO A 127 -5.71 0.41 -11.48
N ILE A 128 -5.55 -0.33 -12.58
CA ILE A 128 -4.70 0.07 -13.71
C ILE A 128 -5.50 1.02 -14.64
N HIS A 129 -5.50 2.31 -14.32
CA HIS A 129 -6.11 3.32 -15.17
C HIS A 129 -5.29 3.63 -16.42
N ASN A 130 -3.96 3.51 -16.32
CA ASN A 130 -3.03 3.82 -17.40
C ASN A 130 -1.76 2.99 -17.21
N ILE A 131 -1.50 2.08 -18.14
CA ILE A 131 -0.39 1.12 -18.02
C ILE A 131 0.98 1.80 -17.98
N GLU A 132 1.19 2.86 -18.75
CA GLU A 132 2.48 3.56 -18.80
C GLU A 132 2.74 4.32 -17.48
N LYS A 133 1.71 4.90 -16.86
CA LYS A 133 1.85 5.47 -15.51
C LYS A 133 2.14 4.39 -14.47
N VAL A 134 1.47 3.24 -14.59
CA VAL A 134 1.69 2.08 -13.71
C VAL A 134 3.12 1.58 -13.82
N ILE A 135 3.69 1.43 -15.01
CA ILE A 135 5.08 1.03 -15.21
C ILE A 135 6.02 2.01 -14.50
N ASN A 136 5.86 3.31 -14.78
CA ASN A 136 6.70 4.36 -14.16
C ASN A 136 6.60 4.39 -12.63
N PHE A 137 5.42 4.21 -12.05
CA PHE A 137 5.26 4.16 -10.59
C PHE A 137 5.85 2.88 -10.00
N SER A 138 5.66 1.74 -10.67
CA SER A 138 6.13 0.44 -10.19
C SER A 138 7.66 0.38 -10.16
N GLU A 139 8.34 0.96 -11.16
CA GLU A 139 9.81 1.09 -11.17
C GLU A 139 10.35 1.85 -9.95
N ARG A 140 9.68 2.93 -9.54
CA ARG A 140 10.08 3.73 -8.37
C ARG A 140 9.83 3.01 -7.05
N CYS A 141 8.86 2.09 -7.02
CA CYS A 141 8.47 1.35 -5.83
C CYS A 141 9.12 -0.04 -5.73
N GLY A 142 9.84 -0.50 -6.77
CA GLY A 142 10.40 -1.84 -6.84
C GLY A 142 9.38 -2.95 -7.11
N THR A 143 8.22 -2.60 -7.66
CA THR A 143 7.12 -3.54 -7.96
C THR A 143 7.24 -4.08 -9.38
N HIS A 144 7.06 -5.39 -9.57
CA HIS A 144 7.07 -6.00 -10.89
C HIS A 144 5.71 -5.88 -11.57
N VAL A 145 5.68 -5.37 -12.82
CA VAL A 145 4.51 -5.43 -13.70
C VAL A 145 4.73 -6.57 -14.70
N PRO A 146 3.87 -7.61 -14.73
CA PRO A 146 4.03 -8.74 -15.64
C PRO A 146 4.02 -8.30 -17.11
N ALA A 147 4.97 -8.80 -17.92
CA ALA A 147 5.08 -8.44 -19.33
C ALA A 147 3.79 -8.71 -20.12
N GLY A 148 3.14 -9.85 -19.85
CA GLY A 148 1.87 -10.20 -20.50
C GLY A 148 0.75 -9.19 -20.19
N LEU A 149 0.72 -8.66 -18.97
CA LEU A 149 -0.24 -7.61 -18.58
C LEU A 149 0.04 -6.30 -19.32
N ILE A 150 1.32 -5.93 -19.44
CA ILE A 150 1.72 -4.75 -20.21
C ILE A 150 1.28 -4.89 -21.67
N ASP A 151 1.55 -6.04 -22.29
CA ASP A 151 1.22 -6.30 -23.68
C ASP A 151 -0.30 -6.25 -23.91
N GLU A 152 -1.09 -6.83 -23.01
CA GLU A 152 -2.55 -6.81 -23.08
C GLU A 152 -3.11 -5.39 -23.04
N PHE A 153 -2.65 -4.55 -22.11
CA PHE A 153 -3.06 -3.15 -22.04
C PHE A 153 -2.61 -2.34 -23.25
N ARG A 154 -1.43 -2.64 -23.82
CA ARG A 154 -0.94 -1.96 -25.02
C ARG A 154 -1.72 -2.32 -26.27
N VAL A 155 -2.34 -3.50 -26.35
CA VAL A 155 -3.24 -3.84 -27.46
C VAL A 155 -4.44 -2.89 -27.48
N TRP A 156 -5.03 -2.61 -26.32
CA TRP A 156 -6.29 -1.84 -26.21
C TRP A 156 -6.11 -0.35 -25.93
N HIS A 157 -4.88 0.16 -25.84
CA HIS A 157 -4.58 1.55 -25.41
C HIS A 157 -5.32 2.67 -26.18
N HIS A 158 -5.83 2.39 -27.37
CA HIS A 158 -6.55 3.33 -28.23
C HIS A 158 -8.09 3.28 -28.05
N ASP A 159 -8.58 2.31 -27.28
CA ASP A 159 -9.99 2.12 -26.94
C ASP A 159 -10.16 2.27 -25.42
N GLU A 160 -10.77 3.39 -25.02
CA GLU A 160 -10.99 3.72 -23.61
C GLU A 160 -11.95 2.74 -22.92
N GLU A 161 -12.96 2.25 -23.63
CA GLU A 161 -13.95 1.31 -23.07
C GLU A 161 -13.32 -0.05 -22.86
N ALA A 162 -12.61 -0.58 -23.86
CA ALA A 162 -11.90 -1.86 -23.75
C ALA A 162 -10.79 -1.81 -22.68
N THR A 163 -10.03 -0.71 -22.60
CA THR A 163 -9.01 -0.53 -21.55
C THR A 163 -9.64 -0.52 -20.16
N ARG A 164 -10.78 0.16 -19.99
CA ARG A 164 -11.50 0.19 -18.70
C ARG A 164 -12.04 -1.18 -18.33
N GLU A 165 -12.64 -1.91 -19.27
CA GLU A 165 -13.13 -3.27 -19.05
C GLU A 165 -12.02 -4.23 -18.66
N LEU A 166 -10.86 -4.15 -19.33
CA LEU A 166 -9.68 -4.92 -18.99
C LEU A 166 -9.19 -4.61 -17.56
N ALA A 167 -9.11 -3.32 -17.20
CA ALA A 167 -8.69 -2.91 -15.87
C ALA A 167 -9.66 -3.38 -14.77
N LEU A 168 -10.97 -3.32 -15.03
CA LEU A 168 -11.99 -3.84 -14.13
C LEU A 168 -11.87 -5.36 -14.00
N ALA A 169 -11.76 -6.09 -15.11
CA ALA A 169 -11.63 -7.54 -15.11
C ALA A 169 -10.39 -8.01 -14.34
N HIS A 170 -9.24 -7.39 -14.58
CA HIS A 170 -8.00 -7.68 -13.88
C HIS A 170 -8.12 -7.42 -12.37
N GLY A 171 -8.62 -6.24 -11.98
CA GLY A 171 -8.80 -5.88 -10.57
C GLY A 171 -9.77 -6.81 -9.83
N LEU A 172 -10.87 -7.21 -10.48
CA LEU A 172 -11.83 -8.18 -9.94
C LEU A 172 -11.20 -9.55 -9.77
N ALA A 173 -10.56 -10.09 -10.81
CA ALA A 173 -9.93 -11.41 -10.75
C ALA A 173 -8.88 -11.50 -9.63
N MET A 174 -8.08 -10.44 -9.45
CA MET A 174 -7.12 -10.34 -8.36
C MET A 174 -7.82 -10.33 -6.99
N CYS A 175 -8.82 -9.48 -6.80
CA CYS A 175 -9.54 -9.39 -5.52
C CYS A 175 -10.31 -10.68 -5.18
N GLU A 176 -10.92 -11.33 -6.18
CA GLU A 176 -11.62 -12.60 -6.02
C GLU A 176 -10.68 -13.73 -5.63
N THR A 177 -9.51 -13.82 -6.29
CA THR A 177 -8.49 -14.82 -5.95
C THR A 177 -8.00 -14.63 -4.52
N LEU A 178 -7.71 -13.40 -4.12
CA LEU A 178 -7.31 -13.07 -2.75
C LEU A 178 -8.41 -13.43 -1.73
N LYS A 179 -9.67 -13.11 -2.03
CA LYS A 179 -10.81 -13.43 -1.18
C LYS A 179 -11.03 -14.94 -1.03
N GLN A 180 -10.91 -15.70 -2.10
CA GLN A 180 -10.96 -17.18 -2.06
C GLN A 180 -9.86 -17.77 -1.20
N ASN A 181 -8.72 -17.07 -1.09
CA ASN A 181 -7.59 -17.45 -0.24
C ASN A 181 -7.62 -16.79 1.16
N GLY A 182 -8.80 -16.35 1.62
CA GLY A 182 -9.03 -15.91 3.00
C GLY A 182 -8.75 -14.44 3.29
N VAL A 183 -8.53 -13.60 2.26
CA VAL A 183 -8.46 -12.14 2.45
C VAL A 183 -9.86 -11.55 2.56
N ASP A 184 -10.09 -10.80 3.64
CA ASP A 184 -11.37 -10.15 3.95
C ASP A 184 -11.29 -8.61 3.98
N HIS A 185 -10.08 -8.04 3.94
CA HIS A 185 -9.84 -6.59 3.90
C HIS A 185 -9.01 -6.22 2.66
N PHE A 186 -9.32 -5.08 2.06
CA PHE A 186 -8.61 -4.55 0.89
C PHE A 186 -8.35 -3.05 1.07
N HIS A 187 -7.20 -2.58 0.60
CA HIS A 187 -6.87 -1.16 0.56
C HIS A 187 -6.72 -0.71 -0.90
N PHE A 188 -7.59 0.18 -1.38
CA PHE A 188 -7.53 0.67 -2.76
C PHE A 188 -6.72 1.96 -2.88
N TYR A 189 -5.67 1.94 -3.68
CA TYR A 189 -4.96 3.14 -4.12
C TYR A 189 -5.73 3.79 -5.28
N THR A 190 -6.60 4.74 -4.95
CA THR A 190 -7.50 5.36 -5.94
C THR A 190 -6.81 6.36 -6.86
N LEU A 191 -5.66 6.93 -6.46
CA LEU A 191 -5.01 8.04 -7.17
C LEU A 191 -5.98 9.21 -7.49
N ASN A 192 -6.91 9.48 -6.57
CA ASN A 192 -8.02 10.43 -6.73
C ASN A 192 -8.98 10.11 -7.90
N GLN A 193 -8.97 8.87 -8.41
CA GLN A 193 -9.89 8.33 -9.42
C GLN A 193 -10.68 7.17 -8.79
N SER A 194 -11.94 7.43 -8.45
CA SER A 194 -12.74 6.49 -7.66
C SER A 194 -13.47 5.44 -8.49
N THR A 195 -13.68 5.65 -9.80
CA THR A 195 -14.58 4.82 -10.61
C THR A 195 -14.22 3.33 -10.58
N LEU A 196 -12.99 2.95 -10.96
CA LEU A 196 -12.59 1.54 -10.97
C LEU A 196 -12.58 0.94 -9.56
N ALA A 197 -12.03 1.64 -8.57
CA ALA A 197 -12.01 1.16 -7.18
C ALA A 197 -13.43 0.92 -6.64
N TYR A 198 -14.37 1.82 -6.98
CA TYR A 198 -15.78 1.68 -6.62
C TYR A 198 -16.44 0.49 -7.32
N GLU A 199 -16.25 0.34 -8.63
CA GLU A 199 -16.80 -0.78 -9.41
C GLU A 199 -16.30 -2.13 -8.89
N ILE A 200 -14.99 -2.24 -8.61
CA ILE A 200 -14.39 -3.44 -8.02
C ILE A 200 -14.98 -3.70 -6.63
N ALA A 201 -14.97 -2.71 -5.74
CA ALA A 201 -15.48 -2.88 -4.38
C ALA A 201 -16.97 -3.26 -4.36
N LYS A 202 -17.77 -2.66 -5.23
CA LYS A 202 -19.20 -2.95 -5.39
C LYS A 202 -19.45 -4.39 -5.80
N ALA A 203 -18.72 -4.88 -6.80
CA ALA A 203 -18.80 -6.29 -7.21
C ALA A 203 -18.37 -7.24 -6.08
N MET A 204 -17.31 -6.90 -5.35
CA MET A 204 -16.78 -7.73 -4.26
C MET A 204 -17.75 -7.93 -3.09
N VAL A 205 -18.68 -6.99 -2.88
CA VAL A 205 -19.77 -7.09 -1.88
C VAL A 205 -21.07 -7.67 -2.44
N GLY A 206 -21.07 -8.15 -3.69
CA GLY A 206 -22.21 -8.82 -4.32
C GLY A 206 -23.26 -7.88 -4.90
N GLU A 207 -22.95 -6.59 -5.01
CA GLU A 207 -23.82 -5.64 -5.70
C GLU A 207 -23.54 -5.64 -7.20
N ARG A 208 -24.59 -5.52 -8.02
CA ARG A 208 -24.43 -5.40 -9.47
C ARG A 208 -23.70 -4.10 -9.79
N VAL A 209 -22.57 -4.20 -10.50
CA VAL A 209 -21.98 -3.08 -11.21
C VAL A 209 -22.93 -2.72 -12.34
N GLY A 210 -23.73 -1.67 -12.15
CA GLY A 210 -24.56 -1.14 -13.22
C GLY A 210 -23.62 -0.60 -14.30
N SER A 211 -23.89 -0.93 -15.56
CA SER A 211 -23.33 -0.20 -16.70
C SER A 211 -23.55 1.29 -16.43
N ALA A 212 -22.50 2.02 -16.08
CA ALA A 212 -22.54 3.47 -15.97
C ALA A 212 -22.50 4.03 -17.40
N VAL A 213 -23.56 3.77 -18.16
CA VAL A 213 -23.91 4.52 -19.35
C VAL A 213 -25.12 5.36 -18.99
N ALA A 214 -24.95 6.67 -19.14
CA ALA A 214 -25.93 7.77 -19.06
C ALA A 214 -26.21 8.39 -17.68
N ALA A 215 -25.62 9.57 -17.46
CA ALA A 215 -26.35 10.85 -17.50
C ALA A 215 -25.38 12.00 -17.85
#